data_AF-A0A9Q1AYF9-F1
#
_entry.id   AF-A0A9Q1AYF9-F1
#
_cell.length_a   1.000
_cell.length_b   1.000
_cell.length_c   1.000
_cell.angle_alpha   90.00
_cell.angle_beta   90.00
_cell.angle_gamma   90.00
#
_symmetry.space_group_name_H-M   'P 1'
#
loop_
_entity.id
_entity.type
_entity.pdbx_description
1 polymer ?
#
loop_
_entity_poly.entity_id
_entity_poly.type
_entity_poly.pdbx_seq_one_letter_code
_entity_poly.pdbx_strand_id
1 'polypeptide(L)'
;DNRTPISLQMLCKLATVWSQTSSDHFEAVLFHAASLLAFFAVLRVSELIPHSKAGQSQTALLRIGLVEEQDRLMITICRSKTDPLGRGQ
;
A
#
# COMPACT_ATOMS: atom_id res chain seq x y z
N ASP A 1 2.47 -21.88 -9.51
CA ASP A 1 3.11 -20.81 -8.74
C ASP A 1 3.24 -21.33 -7.31
N ASN A 2 4.45 -21.54 -6.81
CA ASN A 2 4.71 -22.19 -5.51
C ASN A 2 5.00 -21.17 -4.39
N ARG A 3 4.64 -19.90 -4.62
CA ARG A 3 4.88 -18.84 -3.64
C ARG A 3 3.88 -18.98 -2.49
N THR A 4 4.39 -19.09 -1.26
CA THR A 4 3.58 -19.05 -0.05
C THR A 4 3.06 -17.63 0.16
N PRO A 5 1.74 -17.42 0.30
CA PRO A 5 1.21 -16.09 0.58
C PRO A 5 1.70 -15.61 1.94
N ILE A 6 1.98 -14.30 2.03
CA ILE A 6 2.21 -13.66 3.34
C ILE A 6 0.91 -13.79 4.13
N SER A 7 0.99 -14.32 5.34
CA SER A 7 -0.14 -14.37 6.27
C SER A 7 -0.09 -13.19 7.24
N LEU A 8 -1.20 -12.89 7.90
CA LEU A 8 -1.23 -11.84 8.94
C LEU A 8 -0.21 -12.12 10.04
N GLN A 9 -0.08 -13.38 10.47
CA GLN A 9 0.91 -13.78 11.47
C GLN A 9 2.34 -13.52 11.00
N MET A 10 2.64 -13.78 9.72
CA MET A 10 3.94 -13.50 9.13
C MET A 10 4.19 -11.99 9.05
N LEU A 11 3.17 -11.22 8.67
CA LEU A 11 3.24 -9.75 8.66
C LEU A 11 3.53 -9.18 10.05
N CYS A 12 2.85 -9.66 11.09
CA CYS A 12 3.12 -9.24 12.47
C CYS A 12 4.56 -9.55 12.91
N LYS A 13 5.12 -10.70 12.52
CA LYS A 13 6.52 -11.04 12.80
C LYS A 13 7.51 -10.15 12.02
N LEU A 14 7.18 -9.78 10.78
CA LEU A 14 7.98 -8.85 10.01
C LEU A 14 7.94 -7.45 10.62
N ALA A 15 6.77 -7.02 11.11
CA ALA A 15 6.58 -5.73 11.74
C ALA A 15 7.49 -5.48 12.95
N THR A 16 7.86 -6.53 13.70
CA THR A 16 8.77 -6.41 14.85
C THR A 16 10.23 -6.16 14.48
N VAL A 17 10.62 -6.37 13.22
CA VAL A 17 12.02 -6.24 12.77
C VAL A 17 12.24 -5.09 11.79
N TRP A 18 11.18 -4.45 11.27
CA TRP A 18 11.30 -3.38 10.28
C TRP A 18 12.11 -2.18 10.74
N SER A 19 12.00 -1.81 12.02
CA SER A 19 12.81 -0.72 12.60
C SER A 19 14.30 -1.00 12.56
N GLN A 20 14.73 -2.26 12.42
CA GLN A 20 16.14 -2.64 12.32
C GLN A 20 16.68 -2.50 10.90
N THR A 21 15.80 -2.49 9.90
CA THR A 21 16.16 -2.36 8.48
C THR A 21 16.05 -0.93 7.95
N SER A 22 15.44 -0.03 8.73
CA SER A 22 15.25 1.37 8.38
C SER A 22 16.38 2.24 8.93
N SER A 23 16.75 3.27 8.18
CA SER A 23 17.81 4.22 8.52
C SER A 23 17.39 5.23 9.59
N ASP A 24 16.09 5.51 9.67
CA ASP A 24 15.50 6.42 10.64
C ASP A 24 14.03 6.04 11.00
N HIS A 25 13.47 6.79 11.95
CA HIS A 25 12.09 6.57 12.42
C HIS A 25 11.04 6.83 11.33
N PHE A 26 11.29 7.81 10.46
CA PHE A 26 10.36 8.14 9.39
C PHE A 26 10.28 7.01 8.37
N GLU A 27 11.42 6.45 7.95
CA GLU A 27 11.49 5.30 7.06
C GLU A 27 10.82 4.07 7.69
N ALA A 28 11.01 3.84 8.99
CA ALA A 28 10.36 2.75 9.71
C ALA A 28 8.83 2.87 9.69
N VAL A 29 8.29 4.05 9.98
CA VAL A 29 6.84 4.32 9.95
C VAL A 29 6.30 4.18 8.53
N LEU A 30 6.99 4.72 7.54
CA LEU A 30 6.59 4.65 6.14
C LEU A 30 6.54 3.20 5.64
N PHE A 31 7.56 2.40 5.96
CA PHE A 31 7.63 1.00 5.58
C PHE A 31 6.52 0.18 6.24
N HIS A 32 6.22 0.49 7.50
CA HIS A 32 5.13 -0.13 8.24
C HIS A 32 3.77 0.18 7.59
N ALA A 33 3.49 1.45 7.32
CA ALA A 33 2.25 1.87 6.68
C ALA A 33 2.09 1.26 5.27
N ALA A 34 3.15 1.31 4.45
CA ALA A 34 3.11 0.77 3.10
C ALA A 34 2.84 -0.75 3.08
N SER A 35 3.45 -1.50 4.01
CA SER A 35 3.26 -2.95 4.12
C SER A 35 1.84 -3.32 4.56
N LEU A 36 1.27 -2.59 5.53
CA LEU A 36 -0.12 -2.78 5.95
C LEU A 36 -1.10 -2.46 4.83
N LEU A 37 -0.89 -1.36 4.11
CA LEU A 37 -1.71 -0.97 2.97
C LEU A 37 -1.63 -2.02 1.84
N ALA A 38 -0.43 -2.50 1.51
CA ALA A 38 -0.25 -3.57 0.53
C ALA A 38 -1.02 -4.85 0.92
N PHE A 39 -0.98 -5.22 2.21
CA PHE A 39 -1.60 -6.45 2.70
C PHE A 39 -3.13 -6.35 2.76
N PHE A 40 -3.67 -5.31 3.39
CA PHE A 40 -5.11 -5.20 3.63
C PHE A 40 -5.90 -4.68 2.42
N ALA A 41 -5.34 -3.74 1.65
CA ALA A 41 -5.99 -3.20 0.46
C ALA A 41 -5.57 -3.94 -0.83
N VAL A 42 -4.73 -4.99 -0.71
CA VAL A 42 -4.25 -5.82 -1.83
C VAL A 42 -3.58 -4.97 -2.93
N LEU A 43 -2.88 -3.92 -2.50
CA LEU A 43 -2.25 -2.97 -3.41
C LEU A 43 -0.94 -3.53 -3.95
N ARG A 44 -0.72 -3.32 -5.24
CA ARG A 44 0.58 -3.54 -5.88
C ARG A 44 1.52 -2.40 -5.53
N VAL A 45 2.83 -2.65 -5.62
CA VAL A 45 3.86 -1.60 -5.45
C VAL A 45 3.61 -0.42 -6.42
N SER A 46 3.19 -0.71 -7.65
CA SER A 46 2.82 0.31 -8.66
C SER A 46 1.59 1.16 -8.28
N GLU A 47 0.76 0.66 -7.38
CA GLU A 47 -0.45 1.34 -6.89
C GLU A 47 -0.16 2.12 -5.60
N LEU A 48 0.92 1.79 -4.88
CA LEU A 48 1.37 2.52 -3.70
C LEU A 48 2.30 3.70 -4.03
N ILE A 49 3.19 3.52 -5.01
CA ILE A 49 4.30 4.45 -5.29
C ILE A 49 4.25 4.91 -6.76
N PRO A 50 4.47 6.20 -7.05
CA PRO A 50 4.56 6.68 -8.41
C PRO A 50 5.73 6.05 -9.17
N HIS A 51 5.50 5.68 -10.42
CA HIS A 51 6.52 5.07 -11.27
C HIS A 51 7.65 6.04 -11.70
N SER A 52 7.44 7.34 -11.60
CA SER A 52 8.48 8.34 -11.89
C SER A 52 8.27 9.61 -11.09
N LYS A 53 9.37 10.32 -10.78
CA LYS A 53 9.33 11.64 -10.10
C LYS A 53 8.62 12.71 -10.94
N ALA A 54 8.60 12.55 -12.26
CA ALA A 54 8.05 13.53 -13.20
C ALA A 54 6.56 13.30 -13.50
N GLY A 55 5.99 12.16 -13.11
CA GLY A 55 4.61 11.83 -13.38
C GLY A 55 3.73 12.19 -12.19
N GLN A 56 2.75 13.06 -12.39
CA GLN A 56 1.45 12.97 -11.71
C GLN A 56 0.84 11.61 -12.05
N SER A 57 1.37 10.56 -11.44
CA SER A 57 1.02 9.19 -11.74
C SER A 57 -0.36 8.97 -11.15
N GLN A 58 -1.40 9.07 -11.99
CA GLN A 58 -2.78 8.68 -11.66
C GLN A 58 -2.91 7.18 -11.32
N THR A 59 -1.80 6.45 -11.24
CA THR A 59 -1.77 5.04 -10.89
C THR A 59 -1.29 4.81 -9.47
N ALA A 60 -0.69 5.81 -8.80
CA ALA A 60 -0.25 5.69 -7.42
C ALA A 60 -1.32 6.18 -6.43
N LEU A 61 -1.16 5.82 -5.16
CA LEU A 61 -1.99 6.26 -4.07
C LEU A 61 -1.84 7.77 -3.89
N LEU A 62 -2.92 8.51 -4.16
CA LEU A 62 -2.95 9.96 -4.01
C LEU A 62 -3.68 10.33 -2.72
N ARG A 63 -3.20 11.38 -2.05
CA ARG A 63 -3.86 11.92 -0.85
C ARG A 63 -5.33 12.27 -1.09
N ILE A 64 -5.67 12.77 -2.29
CA ILE A 64 -7.05 13.10 -2.67
C ILE A 64 -7.98 11.88 -2.75
N GLY A 65 -7.43 10.67 -2.87
CA GLY A 65 -8.17 9.41 -2.89
C GLY A 65 -8.31 8.76 -1.52
N LEU A 66 -7.80 9.40 -0.46
CA LEU A 66 -7.90 8.93 0.92
C LEU A 66 -9.02 9.69 1.64
N VAL A 67 -10.03 8.97 2.09
CA VAL A 67 -11.15 9.52 2.87
C VAL A 67 -11.21 8.77 4.18
N GLU A 68 -11.16 9.50 5.29
CA GLU A 68 -11.37 8.95 6.62
C GLU A 68 -12.85 9.03 6.96
N GLU A 69 -13.48 7.87 7.17
CA GLU A 69 -14.88 7.78 7.57
C GLU A 69 -14.99 7.03 8.89
N GLN A 70 -15.37 7.76 9.95
CA GLN A 70 -15.60 7.25 11.32
C GLN A 70 -14.39 6.50 11.90
N ASP A 71 -14.22 5.22 11.55
CA ASP A 71 -13.16 4.31 12.01
C ASP A 71 -12.50 3.54 10.83
N ARG A 72 -12.68 4.01 9.60
CA ARG A 72 -12.20 3.35 8.38
C ARG A 72 -11.47 4.34 7.49
N LEU A 73 -10.40 3.85 6.87
CA LEU A 73 -9.74 4.54 5.78
C LEU A 73 -10.26 3.98 4.46
N MET A 74 -11.00 4.79 3.72
CA MET A 74 -11.38 4.50 2.35
C MET A 74 -10.26 4.94 1.40
N ILE A 75 -9.88 4.04 0.51
CA ILE A 75 -8.80 4.24 -0.45
C ILE A 75 -9.37 4.06 -1.85
N THR A 76 -9.37 5.14 -2.63
CA THR A 76 -9.75 5.09 -4.03
C THR A 76 -8.52 4.82 -4.88
N ILE A 77 -8.51 3.67 -5.57
CA ILE A 77 -7.47 3.33 -6.55
C ILE A 77 -7.90 3.91 -7.91
N CYS A 78 -7.26 4.98 -8.36
CA CYS A 78 -7.65 5.68 -9.59
C CYS A 78 -7.54 4.83 -10.87
N ARG A 79 -6.62 3.85 -10.91
CA ARG A 79 -6.49 2.87 -11.99
C ARG A 79 -6.06 1.51 -11.45
N SER A 80 -6.97 0.54 -11.51
CA SER A 80 -6.67 -0.85 -11.20
C SER A 80 -6.32 -1.63 -12.48
N LYS A 81 -5.25 -2.43 -12.45
CA LYS A 81 -4.94 -3.33 -13.58
C LYS A 81 -5.96 -4.45 -13.74
N THR A 82 -6.59 -4.85 -12.64
CA THR A 82 -7.61 -5.92 -12.61
C THR A 82 -9.01 -5.40 -12.85
N ASP A 83 -9.21 -4.08 -12.77
CA ASP A 83 -10.44 -3.41 -13.14
C ASP A 83 -10.14 -2.13 -13.93
N PRO A 84 -9.71 -2.26 -15.21
CA PRO A 84 -9.42 -1.12 -16.05
C PRO A 84 -10.67 -0.28 -16.39
N LEU A 85 -11.87 -0.80 -16.13
CA LEU A 85 -13.15 -0.14 -16.40
C LEU A 85 -13.74 0.57 -15.18
N GLY A 86 -13.13 0.46 -13.99
CA GLY A 86 -13.58 1.14 -12.78
C GLY A 86 -14.97 0.72 -12.30
N ARG A 87 -15.31 -0.57 -12.45
CA ARG A 87 -16.60 -1.14 -12.05
C ARG A 87 -16.63 -1.60 -10.59
N GLY A 88 -15.48 -1.81 -9.97
CA GLY A 88 -15.33 -2.05 -8.54
C GLY A 88 -15.28 -0.73 -7.79
N GLN A 89 -16.45 -0.13 -7.59
CA GLN A 89 -16.63 0.86 -6.52
C GLN A 89 -16.55 0.16 -5.17
#